data_AF-A0A133ULF4-F1
#
_entry.id   AF-A0A133ULF4-F1
#
_cell.length_a   1.000
_cell.length_b   1.000
_cell.length_c   1.000
_cell.angle_alpha   90.00
_cell.angle_beta   90.00
_cell.angle_gamma   90.00
#
_symmetry.space_group_name_H-M   'P 1'
#
loop_
_entity.id
_entity.type
_entity.pdbx_description
1 polymer ?
#
loop_
_entity_poly.entity_id
_entity_poly.type
_entity_poly.pdbx_seq_one_letter_code
_entity_poly.pdbx_strand_id
1 'polypeptide(L)'
;MTDLFFNSDGTPHGFRKKLARLLVDTRFLIRTVSGLLAYEDVPIHEIGTPERAAEILSERMSQDFGWEAAGEIGCLLASQRPRKLPFHAEKRYITRWFLESAGRGEAKSFIEPKLGEDYDRRDYPVIRGLLDFLEEWDERDSEFARGVIDALKDANRYQVRLEAYKTGYSLFEDEKYLEEAAEDRAETVRNWAKEVKS
;
A
#
# COMPACT_ATOMS: atom_id res chain seq x y z
N MET A 1 -3.91 12.19 -11.90
CA MET A 1 -3.82 11.86 -10.46
C MET A 1 -2.41 11.61 -10.01
N THR A 2 -1.66 10.73 -10.67
CA THR A 2 -0.20 10.65 -10.55
C THR A 2 0.45 12.00 -10.82
N ASP A 3 0.05 12.72 -11.87
CA ASP A 3 0.56 14.08 -12.13
C ASP A 3 0.14 15.10 -11.06
N LEU A 4 -1.05 15.00 -10.49
CA LEU A 4 -1.49 15.86 -9.38
C LEU A 4 -0.76 15.54 -8.08
N PHE A 5 -0.43 14.27 -7.85
CA PHE A 5 0.30 13.83 -6.66
C PHE A 5 1.79 14.16 -6.74
N PHE A 6 2.45 13.80 -7.85
CA PHE A 6 3.89 13.95 -8.06
C PHE A 6 4.29 15.33 -8.60
N ASN A 7 3.44 15.98 -9.40
CA ASN A 7 3.74 17.24 -10.09
C ASN A 7 2.88 18.43 -9.61
N SER A 8 2.24 18.35 -8.44
CA SER A 8 1.64 19.55 -7.82
C SER A 8 2.74 20.43 -7.21
N ASP A 9 3.18 21.39 -8.00
CA ASP A 9 3.96 22.52 -7.51
C ASP A 9 3.16 23.24 -6.41
N GLY A 10 3.73 23.32 -5.21
CA GLY A 10 3.12 23.99 -4.05
C GLY A 10 2.55 23.07 -2.96
N THR A 11 2.36 21.78 -3.21
CA THR A 11 1.84 20.87 -2.16
C THR A 11 2.94 20.49 -1.15
N PRO A 12 2.77 20.76 0.16
CA PRO A 12 3.77 20.42 1.16
C PRO A 12 4.10 18.92 1.20
N HIS A 13 5.38 18.57 1.36
CA HIS A 13 5.82 17.17 1.41
C HIS A 13 5.08 16.34 2.49
N GLY A 14 4.89 16.92 3.68
CA GLY A 14 4.15 16.25 4.76
C GLY A 14 2.70 15.93 4.41
N PHE A 15 2.07 16.75 3.56
CA PHE A 15 0.72 16.51 3.06
C PHE A 15 0.70 15.36 2.06
N ARG A 16 1.61 15.37 1.08
CA ARG A 16 1.73 14.28 0.09
C ARG A 16 1.97 12.93 0.77
N LYS A 17 2.74 12.91 1.85
CA LYS A 17 2.98 11.71 2.66
C LYS A 17 1.73 11.18 3.36
N LYS A 18 0.94 12.05 3.99
CA LYS A 18 -0.36 11.68 4.60
C LYS A 18 -1.36 11.19 3.54
N LEU A 19 -1.45 11.89 2.41
CA LEU A 19 -2.32 11.53 1.30
C LEU A 19 -1.95 10.17 0.69
N ALA A 20 -0.65 9.93 0.46
CA ALA A 20 -0.17 8.66 -0.04
C ALA A 20 -0.63 7.52 0.86
N ARG A 21 -0.44 7.65 2.18
CA ARG A 21 -0.88 6.67 3.18
C ARG A 21 -2.38 6.41 3.11
N LEU A 22 -3.22 7.45 2.98
CA LEU A 22 -4.67 7.31 2.83
C LEU A 22 -5.08 6.56 1.55
N LEU A 23 -4.39 6.82 0.43
CA LEU A 23 -4.71 6.22 -0.88
C LEU A 23 -4.35 4.73 -0.97
N VAL A 24 -3.32 4.30 -0.24
CA VAL A 24 -2.77 2.93 -0.32
C VAL A 24 -3.15 2.06 0.88
N ASP A 25 -3.55 2.67 2.01
CA ASP A 25 -4.00 1.97 3.21
C ASP A 25 -5.44 2.35 3.55
N THR A 26 -6.37 1.56 3.03
CA THR A 26 -7.80 1.68 3.30
C THR A 26 -8.13 1.54 4.79
N ARG A 27 -7.34 0.79 5.57
CA ARG A 27 -7.56 0.65 7.03
C ARG A 27 -7.09 1.89 7.77
N PHE A 28 -6.00 2.52 7.33
CA PHE A 28 -5.59 3.84 7.82
C PHE A 28 -6.66 4.87 7.50
N LEU A 29 -7.19 4.90 6.27
CA LEU A 29 -8.33 5.76 5.91
C LEU A 29 -9.52 5.54 6.86
N ILE A 30 -9.96 4.30 7.07
CA ILE A 30 -11.06 3.98 7.98
C ILE A 30 -10.75 4.40 9.42
N ARG A 31 -9.54 4.13 9.93
CA ARG A 31 -9.15 4.50 11.31
C ARG A 31 -9.01 6.00 11.49
N THR A 32 -8.44 6.71 10.52
CA THR A 32 -8.32 8.16 10.54
C THR A 32 -9.70 8.78 10.50
N VAL A 33 -10.57 8.34 9.60
CA VAL A 33 -11.98 8.76 9.57
C VAL A 33 -12.64 8.47 10.93
N SER A 34 -12.63 7.23 11.41
CA SER A 34 -13.24 6.85 12.69
C SER A 34 -12.67 7.56 13.91
N GLY A 35 -11.36 7.81 13.96
CA GLY A 35 -10.69 8.51 15.06
C GLY A 35 -10.95 10.02 15.05
N LEU A 36 -11.08 10.62 13.85
CA LEU A 36 -11.50 12.01 13.71
C LEU A 36 -12.96 12.20 14.16
N LEU A 37 -13.81 11.20 13.93
CA LEU A 37 -15.23 11.17 14.33
C LEU A 37 -15.44 10.91 15.83
N ALA A 38 -14.57 10.10 16.45
CA ALA A 38 -14.61 9.83 17.89
C ALA A 38 -14.23 11.05 18.76
N TYR A 39 -13.63 12.10 18.17
CA TYR A 39 -13.18 13.29 18.88
C TYR A 39 -14.26 14.39 19.04
N GLU A 40 -15.43 14.24 18.40
CA GLU A 40 -16.45 15.30 18.35
C GLU A 40 -17.89 14.84 18.68
N ASP A 41 -18.07 13.69 19.37
CA ASP A 41 -19.41 13.15 19.65
C ASP A 41 -20.30 13.02 18.40
N VAL A 42 -19.69 12.83 17.22
CA VAL A 42 -20.43 12.61 15.97
C VAL A 42 -20.96 11.18 15.99
N PRO A 43 -22.29 10.96 16.04
CA PRO A 43 -22.84 9.62 16.13
C PRO A 43 -22.46 8.84 14.87
N ILE A 44 -21.88 7.65 15.03
CA ILE A 44 -21.38 6.79 13.93
C ILE A 44 -22.46 6.53 12.84
N HIS A 45 -23.73 6.68 13.21
CA HIS A 45 -24.91 6.50 12.36
C HIS A 45 -25.18 7.68 11.40
N GLU A 46 -24.58 8.85 11.61
CA GLU A 46 -24.71 10.02 10.72
C GLU A 46 -23.70 10.03 9.56
N ILE A 47 -22.66 9.18 9.63
CA ILE A 47 -21.74 8.92 8.50
C ILE A 47 -22.36 7.83 7.59
N GLY A 48 -23.67 7.90 7.36
CA GLY A 48 -24.42 6.88 6.62
C GLY A 48 -23.91 6.67 5.18
N THR A 49 -23.00 7.51 4.70
CA THR A 49 -22.45 7.49 3.33
C THR A 49 -20.96 7.90 3.29
N PRO A 50 -20.12 7.23 2.46
CA PRO A 50 -18.73 7.61 2.19
C PRO A 50 -18.53 9.09 1.81
N GLU A 51 -19.54 9.68 1.18
CA GLU A 51 -19.61 11.07 0.76
C GLU A 51 -19.51 12.03 1.96
N ARG A 52 -20.14 11.71 3.10
CA ARG A 52 -20.05 12.55 4.30
C ARG A 52 -18.70 12.45 5.01
N ALA A 53 -18.09 11.26 5.01
CA ALA A 53 -16.74 11.07 5.54
C ALA A 53 -15.70 11.87 4.73
N ALA A 54 -15.91 11.95 3.42
CA ALA A 54 -15.07 12.70 2.51
C ALA A 54 -15.15 14.22 2.72
N GLU A 55 -16.35 14.76 2.97
CA GLU A 55 -16.56 16.17 3.31
C GLU A 55 -15.84 16.55 4.60
N ILE A 56 -15.98 15.75 5.67
CA ILE A 56 -15.33 16.00 6.96
C ILE A 56 -13.80 15.94 6.84
N LEU A 57 -13.28 15.00 6.05
CA LEU A 57 -11.83 14.92 5.79
C LEU A 57 -11.35 16.13 5.00
N SER A 58 -12.11 16.57 4.00
CA SER A 58 -11.83 17.78 3.22
C SER A 58 -11.81 19.03 4.12
N GLU A 59 -12.81 19.23 4.96
CA GLU A 59 -12.85 20.38 5.89
C GLU A 59 -11.61 20.42 6.81
N ARG A 60 -11.21 19.28 7.39
CA ARG A 60 -10.01 19.23 8.26
C ARG A 60 -8.71 19.38 7.49
N MET A 61 -8.58 18.76 6.32
CA MET A 61 -7.39 18.92 5.46
C MET A 61 -7.26 20.37 4.96
N SER A 62 -8.38 21.08 4.79
CA SER A 62 -8.39 22.50 4.40
C SER A 62 -7.85 23.42 5.49
N GLN A 63 -8.06 23.08 6.77
CA GLN A 63 -7.58 23.83 7.92
C GLN A 63 -6.06 23.77 8.07
N ASP A 64 -5.46 22.62 7.78
CA ASP A 64 -4.02 22.43 7.92
C ASP A 64 -3.23 22.75 6.62
N PHE A 65 -3.84 22.65 5.44
CA PHE A 65 -3.10 22.56 4.18
C PHE A 65 -3.72 23.27 2.94
N GLY A 66 -4.85 23.96 3.08
CA GLY A 66 -5.48 24.76 2.00
C GLY A 66 -6.62 24.05 1.25
N TRP A 67 -7.56 24.85 0.74
CA TRP A 67 -8.88 24.40 0.27
C TRP A 67 -8.88 23.61 -1.06
N GLU A 68 -7.95 23.86 -1.97
CA GLU A 68 -7.92 23.21 -3.29
C GLU A 68 -7.54 21.72 -3.19
N ALA A 69 -6.45 21.41 -2.50
CA ALA A 69 -6.01 20.03 -2.30
C ALA A 69 -7.01 19.23 -1.44
N ALA A 70 -7.63 19.88 -0.47
CA ALA A 70 -8.65 19.29 0.37
C ALA A 70 -9.94 18.97 -0.41
N GLY A 71 -10.40 19.89 -1.25
CA GLY A 71 -11.58 19.71 -2.10
C GLY A 71 -11.42 18.57 -3.11
N GLU A 72 -10.23 18.41 -3.70
CA GLU A 72 -9.96 17.27 -4.60
C GLU A 72 -9.96 15.92 -3.87
N ILE A 73 -9.41 15.86 -2.65
CA ILE A 73 -9.40 14.65 -1.82
C ILE A 73 -10.82 14.33 -1.33
N GLY A 74 -11.59 15.34 -0.95
CA GLY A 74 -13.02 15.21 -0.65
C GLY A 74 -13.79 14.65 -1.85
N CYS A 75 -13.62 15.21 -3.04
CA CYS A 75 -14.23 14.67 -4.27
C CYS A 75 -13.81 13.22 -4.54
N LEU A 76 -12.53 12.90 -4.34
CA LEU A 76 -11.98 11.57 -4.59
C LEU A 76 -12.51 10.54 -3.59
N LEU A 77 -12.63 10.91 -2.32
CA LEU A 77 -13.22 10.07 -1.27
C LEU A 77 -14.74 9.93 -1.42
N ALA A 78 -15.45 11.00 -1.82
CA ALA A 78 -16.89 10.99 -2.08
C ALA A 78 -17.25 10.17 -3.33
N SER A 79 -16.37 10.14 -4.34
CA SER A 79 -16.54 9.29 -5.52
C SER A 79 -16.42 7.78 -5.20
N GLN A 80 -16.02 7.40 -3.99
CA GLN A 80 -15.79 6.02 -3.57
C GLN A 80 -17.03 5.30 -3.05
N ARG A 81 -18.06 5.21 -3.88
CA ARG A 81 -18.85 3.97 -3.85
C ARG A 81 -17.89 2.80 -4.15
N PRO A 82 -18.02 1.62 -3.50
CA PRO A 82 -16.97 0.59 -3.38
C PRO A 82 -16.58 -0.16 -4.68
N ARG A 83 -16.85 0.41 -5.85
CA ARG A 83 -16.67 -0.21 -7.16
C ARG A 83 -15.78 0.66 -8.04
N LYS A 84 -14.52 0.21 -8.12
CA LYS A 84 -13.55 0.48 -9.19
C LYS A 84 -12.87 1.85 -9.13
N LEU A 85 -11.83 1.91 -8.32
CA LEU A 85 -10.71 2.80 -8.62
C LEU A 85 -9.88 2.15 -9.77
N PRO A 86 -9.78 2.76 -10.96
CA PRO A 86 -8.79 2.38 -11.98
C PRO A 86 -7.40 2.89 -11.57
N PHE A 87 -6.85 2.40 -10.46
CA PHE A 87 -5.63 2.92 -9.82
C PHE A 87 -4.55 1.84 -9.65
N HIS A 88 -4.63 0.78 -10.45
CA HIS A 88 -3.79 -0.40 -10.20
C HIS A 88 -2.31 -0.14 -10.49
N ALA A 89 -1.94 0.76 -11.40
CA ALA A 89 -0.53 1.07 -11.62
C ALA A 89 -0.05 2.14 -10.63
N GLU A 90 -0.87 3.16 -10.40
CA GLU A 90 -0.57 4.30 -9.54
C GLU A 90 -0.33 3.89 -8.09
N LYS A 91 -1.09 2.92 -7.57
CA LYS A 91 -0.89 2.42 -6.20
C LYS A 91 0.50 1.84 -5.98
N ARG A 92 1.07 1.15 -6.97
CA ARG A 92 2.45 0.65 -6.90
C ARG A 92 3.44 1.80 -6.70
N TYR A 93 3.37 2.80 -7.59
CA TYR A 93 4.26 3.96 -7.54
C TYR A 93 4.07 4.81 -6.28
N ILE A 94 2.82 5.03 -5.84
CA ILE A 94 2.51 5.81 -4.64
C ILE A 94 2.98 5.05 -3.38
N THR A 95 2.78 3.73 -3.31
CA THR A 95 3.27 2.92 -2.19
C THR A 95 4.79 2.98 -2.11
N ARG A 96 5.49 2.76 -3.23
CA ARG A 96 6.95 2.85 -3.29
C ARG A 96 7.44 4.23 -2.84
N TRP A 97 6.91 5.30 -3.43
CA TRP A 97 7.29 6.67 -3.05
C TRP A 97 7.02 6.96 -1.57
N PHE A 98 5.87 6.53 -1.04
CA PHE A 98 5.55 6.71 0.38
C PHE A 98 6.62 6.06 1.25
N LEU A 99 6.98 4.83 0.94
CA LEU A 99 7.96 4.05 1.67
C LEU A 99 9.38 4.65 1.57
N GLU A 100 9.80 5.11 0.40
CA GLU A 100 11.06 5.84 0.18
C GLU A 100 11.12 7.15 0.99
N SER A 101 9.98 7.83 1.14
CA SER A 101 9.86 9.06 1.93
C SER A 101 9.66 8.82 3.44
N ALA A 102 9.41 7.57 3.84
CA ALA A 102 9.13 7.21 5.22
C ALA A 102 10.42 7.00 6.01
N GLY A 103 10.42 7.47 7.26
CA GLY A 103 11.46 7.03 8.20
C GLY A 103 11.30 5.53 8.47
N ARG A 104 12.39 4.86 8.86
CA ARG A 104 12.41 3.40 9.06
C ARG A 104 11.25 2.86 9.90
N GLY A 105 10.99 3.48 11.06
CA GLY A 105 9.90 3.06 11.95
C GLY A 105 8.52 3.20 11.31
N GLU A 106 8.33 4.24 10.50
CA GLU A 106 7.06 4.47 9.81
C GLU A 106 6.85 3.48 8.66
N ALA A 107 7.89 3.19 7.87
CA ALA A 107 7.84 2.17 6.82
C ALA A 107 7.49 0.79 7.42
N LYS A 108 8.15 0.39 8.51
CA LYS A 108 7.83 -0.85 9.22
C LYS A 108 6.37 -0.88 9.69
N SER A 109 5.91 0.19 10.35
CA SER A 109 4.52 0.31 10.83
C SER A 109 3.47 0.23 9.72
N PHE A 110 3.85 0.55 8.48
CA PHE A 110 3.00 0.46 7.31
C PHE A 110 2.99 -0.95 6.70
N ILE A 111 4.14 -1.62 6.71
CA ILE A 111 4.34 -2.95 6.12
C ILE A 111 3.74 -4.03 7.02
N GLU A 112 4.05 -4.03 8.32
CA GLU A 112 3.69 -5.09 9.26
C GLU A 112 2.20 -5.45 9.26
N PRO A 113 1.25 -4.50 9.29
CA PRO A 113 -0.17 -4.83 9.31
C PRO A 113 -0.66 -5.55 8.05
N LYS A 114 0.07 -5.39 6.92
CA LYS A 114 -0.26 -5.99 5.63
C LYS A 114 0.18 -7.44 5.53
N LEU A 115 1.06 -7.90 6.40
CA LEU A 115 1.55 -9.27 6.42
C LEU A 115 0.48 -10.21 7.00
N GLY A 116 0.34 -11.40 6.41
CA GLY A 116 -0.65 -12.40 6.85
C GLY A 116 -2.11 -12.03 6.60
N GLU A 117 -2.39 -10.98 5.81
CA GLU A 117 -3.75 -10.66 5.37
C GLU A 117 -4.25 -11.61 4.28
N ASP A 118 -5.58 -11.76 4.18
CA ASP A 118 -6.20 -12.34 3.00
C ASP A 118 -6.23 -11.31 1.87
N TYR A 119 -5.33 -11.46 0.90
CA TYR A 119 -5.19 -10.49 -0.20
C TYR A 119 -6.29 -10.62 -1.25
N ASP A 120 -6.87 -9.49 -1.64
CA ASP A 120 -7.67 -9.33 -2.85
C ASP A 120 -6.77 -8.98 -4.05
N ARG A 121 -7.27 -9.17 -5.27
CA ARG A 121 -6.60 -8.70 -6.50
C ARG A 121 -6.25 -7.21 -6.44
N ARG A 122 -7.05 -6.41 -5.71
CA ARG A 122 -6.85 -4.96 -5.55
C ARG A 122 -5.64 -4.58 -4.70
N ASP A 123 -5.15 -5.49 -3.87
CA ASP A 123 -4.02 -5.23 -2.97
C ASP A 123 -2.68 -5.47 -3.67
N TYR A 124 -2.68 -6.24 -4.76
CA TYR A 124 -1.47 -6.61 -5.49
C TYR A 124 -0.58 -5.43 -5.92
N PRO A 125 -1.11 -4.30 -6.43
CA PRO A 125 -0.30 -3.10 -6.66
C PRO A 125 0.45 -2.57 -5.45
N VAL A 126 -0.18 -2.57 -4.28
CA VAL A 126 0.42 -2.09 -3.03
C VAL A 126 1.53 -3.05 -2.62
N ILE A 127 1.29 -4.36 -2.72
CA ILE A 127 2.32 -5.37 -2.44
C ILE A 127 3.50 -5.26 -3.40
N ARG A 128 3.27 -5.02 -4.70
CA ARG A 128 4.37 -4.76 -5.63
C ARG A 128 5.15 -3.50 -5.31
N GLY A 129 4.48 -2.41 -4.96
CA GLY A 129 5.18 -1.16 -4.59
C GLY A 129 6.02 -1.32 -3.32
N LEU A 130 5.56 -2.17 -2.40
CA LEU A 130 6.30 -2.58 -1.21
C LEU A 130 7.52 -3.42 -1.56
N LEU A 131 7.37 -4.45 -2.42
CA LEU A 131 8.47 -5.29 -2.85
C LEU A 131 9.53 -4.51 -3.64
N ASP A 132 9.12 -3.62 -4.56
CA ASP A 132 10.02 -2.71 -5.28
C ASP A 132 10.86 -1.84 -4.32
N PHE A 133 10.24 -1.43 -3.21
CA PHE A 133 10.93 -0.65 -2.19
C PHE A 133 11.92 -1.49 -1.39
N LEU A 134 11.58 -2.75 -1.06
CA LEU A 134 12.54 -3.66 -0.43
C LEU A 134 13.74 -3.96 -1.33
N GLU A 135 13.52 -4.02 -2.64
CA GLU A 135 14.59 -4.14 -3.63
C GLU A 135 15.56 -2.97 -3.59
N GLU A 136 15.17 -1.80 -3.06
CA GLU A 136 16.02 -0.62 -2.98
C GLU A 136 16.45 -0.24 -1.56
N TRP A 137 15.89 -0.92 -0.55
CA TRP A 137 16.13 -0.66 0.87
C TRP A 137 17.62 -0.80 1.21
N ASP A 138 18.21 0.12 1.96
CA ASP A 138 19.69 0.15 2.20
C ASP A 138 20.21 -1.09 2.98
N GLU A 139 19.32 -1.77 3.71
CA GLU A 139 19.59 -3.01 4.44
C GLU A 139 18.87 -4.22 3.81
N ARG A 140 19.04 -4.45 2.50
CA ARG A 140 18.33 -5.52 1.76
C ARG A 140 18.47 -6.88 2.44
N ASP A 141 19.64 -7.15 3.04
CA ASP A 141 19.97 -8.36 3.80
C ASP A 141 19.49 -8.38 5.26
N SER A 142 18.65 -7.42 5.68
CA SER A 142 18.13 -7.42 7.05
C SER A 142 17.13 -8.55 7.30
N GLU A 143 17.11 -9.03 8.55
CA GLU A 143 16.11 -9.96 9.06
C GLU A 143 14.67 -9.46 8.81
N PHE A 144 14.47 -8.14 8.82
CA PHE A 144 13.17 -7.55 8.52
C PHE A 144 12.75 -7.79 7.06
N ALA A 145 13.62 -7.51 6.08
CA ALA A 145 13.31 -7.72 4.67
C ALA A 145 13.02 -9.20 4.38
N ARG A 146 13.86 -10.10 4.93
CA ARG A 146 13.64 -11.55 4.86
C ARG A 146 12.29 -11.94 5.47
N GLY A 147 11.98 -11.46 6.68
CA GLY A 147 10.71 -11.76 7.35
C GLY A 147 9.48 -11.28 6.58
N VAL A 148 9.56 -10.11 5.93
CA VAL A 148 8.48 -9.61 5.07
C VAL A 148 8.28 -10.50 3.85
N ILE A 149 9.36 -10.83 3.14
CA ILE A 149 9.31 -11.69 1.96
C ILE A 149 8.79 -13.07 2.32
N ASP A 150 9.30 -13.65 3.41
CA ASP A 150 8.89 -14.96 3.87
C ASP A 150 7.40 -15.00 4.23
N ALA A 151 6.88 -13.98 4.90
CA ALA A 151 5.45 -13.89 5.19
C ALA A 151 4.58 -13.78 3.92
N LEU A 152 5.08 -13.14 2.85
CA LEU A 152 4.36 -13.00 1.58
C LEU A 152 4.35 -14.28 0.74
N LYS A 153 5.32 -15.19 0.94
CA LYS A 153 5.31 -16.53 0.31
C LYS A 153 4.17 -17.41 0.80
N ASP A 154 3.58 -17.12 1.96
CA ASP A 154 2.44 -17.87 2.47
C ASP A 154 1.09 -17.25 2.06
N ALA A 155 1.10 -16.18 1.26
CA ALA A 155 -0.11 -15.48 0.84
C ALA A 155 -1.13 -16.39 0.15
N ASN A 156 -2.42 -16.12 0.37
CA ASN A 156 -3.52 -16.82 -0.28
C ASN A 156 -3.47 -16.70 -1.83
N ARG A 157 -3.04 -15.56 -2.37
CA ARG A 157 -2.94 -15.28 -3.82
C ARG A 157 -1.59 -15.69 -4.41
N TYR A 158 -1.62 -16.44 -5.52
CA TYR A 158 -0.38 -16.88 -6.16
C TYR A 158 0.45 -15.74 -6.75
N GLN A 159 -0.18 -14.63 -7.19
CA GLN A 159 0.56 -13.48 -7.71
C GLN A 159 1.45 -12.86 -6.62
N VAL A 160 0.94 -12.75 -5.39
CA VAL A 160 1.72 -12.23 -4.26
C VAL A 160 2.88 -13.17 -3.95
N ARG A 161 2.63 -14.48 -3.87
CA ARG A 161 3.69 -15.48 -3.65
C ARG A 161 4.76 -15.46 -4.73
N LEU A 162 4.35 -15.42 -6.00
CA LEU A 162 5.28 -15.38 -7.14
C LEU A 162 6.24 -14.19 -7.04
N GLU A 163 5.71 -13.00 -6.75
CA GLU A 163 6.54 -11.81 -6.62
C GLU A 163 7.43 -11.89 -5.36
N ALA A 164 6.91 -12.42 -4.26
CA ALA A 164 7.72 -12.63 -3.06
C ALA A 164 8.90 -13.57 -3.33
N TYR A 165 8.67 -14.70 -4.02
CA TYR A 165 9.75 -15.61 -4.39
C TYR A 165 10.76 -14.97 -5.35
N LYS A 166 10.29 -14.21 -6.35
CA LYS A 166 11.16 -13.46 -7.28
C LYS A 166 12.04 -12.46 -6.54
N THR A 167 11.42 -11.62 -5.73
CA THR A 167 12.12 -10.58 -4.97
C THR A 167 13.06 -11.21 -3.93
N GLY A 168 12.64 -12.27 -3.24
CA GLY A 168 13.50 -13.01 -2.30
C GLY A 168 14.73 -13.60 -2.98
N TYR A 169 14.55 -14.32 -4.09
CA TYR A 169 15.68 -14.85 -4.84
C TYR A 169 16.59 -13.75 -5.39
N SER A 170 16.02 -12.68 -5.96
CA SER A 170 16.79 -11.56 -6.50
C SER A 170 17.56 -10.77 -5.44
N LEU A 171 17.04 -10.68 -4.21
CA LEU A 171 17.67 -9.91 -3.14
C LEU A 171 18.74 -10.70 -2.41
N PHE A 172 18.48 -11.98 -2.14
CA PHE A 172 19.31 -12.80 -1.27
C PHE A 172 20.15 -13.83 -2.00
N GLU A 173 19.90 -14.03 -3.30
CA GLU A 173 20.53 -15.06 -4.13
C GLU A 173 20.43 -16.48 -3.51
N ASP A 174 19.41 -16.70 -2.67
CA ASP A 174 19.23 -17.92 -1.90
C ASP A 174 18.36 -18.91 -2.69
N GLU A 175 18.96 -20.01 -3.14
CA GLU A 175 18.29 -21.05 -3.92
C GLU A 175 17.08 -21.66 -3.20
N LYS A 176 17.01 -21.55 -1.87
CA LYS A 176 15.85 -21.98 -1.09
C LYS A 176 14.55 -21.36 -1.58
N TYR A 177 14.58 -20.11 -2.06
CA TYR A 177 13.39 -19.48 -2.65
C TYR A 177 12.94 -20.18 -3.94
N LEU A 178 13.86 -20.71 -4.75
CA LEU A 178 13.52 -21.49 -5.94
C LEU A 178 13.04 -22.90 -5.58
N GLU A 179 13.64 -23.52 -4.57
CA GLU A 179 13.21 -24.84 -4.07
C GLU A 179 11.79 -24.79 -3.52
N GLU A 180 11.48 -23.83 -2.66
CA GLU A 180 10.14 -23.63 -2.12
C GLU A 180 9.12 -23.29 -3.22
N ALA A 181 9.48 -22.44 -4.19
CA ALA A 181 8.62 -22.09 -5.31
C ALA A 181 8.31 -23.29 -6.23
N ALA A 182 9.23 -24.26 -6.36
CA ALA A 182 9.02 -25.47 -7.16
C ALA A 182 7.93 -26.38 -6.58
N GLU A 183 7.68 -26.28 -5.28
CA GLU A 183 6.63 -27.03 -4.56
C GLU A 183 5.34 -26.22 -4.35
N ASP A 184 5.27 -24.97 -4.86
CA ASP A 184 4.10 -24.11 -4.68
C ASP A 184 2.85 -24.74 -5.29
N ARG A 185 1.69 -24.57 -4.65
CA ARG A 185 0.39 -25.05 -5.13
C ARG A 185 -0.02 -24.54 -6.53
N ALA A 186 0.44 -23.36 -6.95
CA ALA A 186 0.13 -22.77 -8.24
C ALA A 186 1.19 -23.11 -9.29
N GLU A 187 0.72 -23.63 -10.44
CA GLU A 187 1.61 -24.03 -11.55
C GLU A 187 2.47 -22.88 -12.07
N THR A 188 1.93 -21.66 -12.14
CA THR A 188 2.68 -20.47 -12.58
C THR A 188 3.89 -20.18 -11.69
N VAL A 189 3.81 -20.45 -10.39
CA VAL A 189 4.93 -20.26 -9.46
C VAL A 189 5.99 -21.33 -9.69
N ARG A 190 5.56 -22.59 -9.80
CA ARG A 190 6.46 -23.71 -10.10
C ARG A 190 7.19 -23.56 -11.43
N ASN A 191 6.49 -23.07 -12.46
CA ASN A 191 7.07 -22.88 -13.78
C ASN A 191 8.17 -21.82 -13.77
N TRP A 192 7.96 -20.71 -13.07
CA TRP A 192 9.01 -19.70 -12.89
C TRP A 192 10.26 -20.29 -12.23
N ALA A 193 10.12 -21.09 -11.18
CA ALA A 193 11.27 -21.73 -10.51
C ALA A 193 12.05 -22.65 -11.46
N LYS A 194 11.36 -23.37 -12.34
CA LYS A 194 12.00 -24.24 -13.37
C LYS A 194 12.73 -23.42 -14.44
N GLU A 195 12.12 -22.33 -14.90
CA GLU A 195 12.70 -21.44 -15.91
C GLU A 195 14.01 -20.82 -15.42
N VAL A 196 14.09 -20.44 -14.14
CA VAL A 196 15.32 -19.86 -13.57
C VAL A 196 16.43 -20.91 -13.38
N LYS A 197 16.08 -22.18 -13.12
CA LYS A 197 17.04 -23.29 -12.95
C LYS A 197 17.53 -23.90 -14.27
N SER A 198 16.88 -23.61 -15.40
CA SER A 198 17.19 -24.20 -16.72
C SER A 198 18.23 -23.39 -17.48
#